data_AF-A0A370TYV1-F1
#
_entry.id   AF-A0A370TYV1-F1
#
_cell.length_a   1.000
_cell.length_b   1.000
_cell.length_c   1.000
_cell.angle_alpha   90.00
_cell.angle_beta   90.00
_cell.angle_gamma   90.00
#
_symmetry.space_group_name_H-M   'P 1'
#
loop_
_entity.id
_entity.type
_entity.pdbx_description
1 polymer ?
#
loop_
_entity_poly.entity_id
_entity_poly.type
_entity_poly.pdbx_seq_one_letter_code
_entity_poly.pdbx_strand_id
1 'polypeptide(L)'
;MKPSLFVLSLTLASVSAIPTTSSHNDDLLVSRADHGLVGEPFALDDRAVQRAMTYAEVKLAVAKEFNTEPATGSLSFKWDLKSECTRCKGKQVEDEKDKTKCRTCPDKTKPNPDHTKCIRDDTGCAEDEVPNEDKKCKKCPAGQKADTAGKTCVATRPEKEKGKCPDGLVLDPAEGGQDAKTEKPQCIADDDKRCPAGQSAATRRGKAPNEADYTPDCGIDDDPNHMCPDPKTFDHREIPINSDRIKHSCRSTRKTQNEMKAKYEARTKTAGSDQERKAKAEKQKKQRARSGWCWVALASIEAWPADEINALSQDEVDGLVSTWDDAVPTPPRDGQIPDYVIKFSGKAYAVVETETAGPFGFLGKIFGAGTNTATVVNALKTGTRGLASTKALQAAKNSAVVQKILKHPGYVDCLATVGAVTAGITARDMKNVKFDGKWGTYDVDWSRQPDPSIKALPPGTNDKQISLYMAVDTDSSRGTTYETYHDGYVRVLRLYYEACQNMGWAYKNSVTHLNVQGGCCTFYDLDNCQNKLFSMTNRQDGQLRGPSNDAISSFWCTFDEKCAGAP
;
A
#
# COMPACT_ATOMS: atom_id res chain seq x y z
N MET A 1 47.30 -12.96 -12.41
CA MET A 1 46.35 -13.97 -11.86
C MET A 1 44.93 -13.46 -12.07
N LYS A 2 43.90 -14.33 -12.08
CA LYS A 2 42.46 -14.00 -12.22
C LYS A 2 41.74 -14.20 -10.87
N PRO A 3 40.57 -13.58 -10.63
CA PRO A 3 39.28 -14.20 -11.03
C PRO A 3 38.54 -13.33 -12.06
N SER A 4 37.66 -13.82 -12.96
CA SER A 4 36.69 -14.94 -12.96
C SER A 4 35.29 -14.58 -12.43
N LEU A 5 34.47 -14.13 -13.39
CA LEU A 5 33.02 -14.31 -13.55
C LEU A 5 32.28 -15.18 -12.51
N PHE A 6 31.08 -14.72 -12.14
CA PHE A 6 29.89 -15.57 -12.20
C PHE A 6 28.70 -14.80 -12.81
N VAL A 7 27.86 -15.51 -13.54
CA VAL A 7 26.66 -14.98 -14.23
C VAL A 7 25.42 -15.57 -13.56
N LEU A 8 24.33 -14.80 -13.48
CA LEU A 8 23.01 -15.37 -13.18
C LEU A 8 22.05 -15.02 -14.33
N SER A 9 21.58 -16.05 -15.03
CA SER A 9 20.63 -15.93 -16.13
C SER A 9 19.19 -15.94 -15.61
N LEU A 10 18.28 -15.23 -16.28
CA LEU A 10 16.84 -15.47 -16.18
C LEU A 10 16.34 -16.06 -17.50
N THR A 11 15.86 -17.30 -17.46
CA THR A 11 15.32 -18.01 -18.63
C THR A 11 13.80 -17.90 -18.68
N LEU A 12 13.25 -17.37 -19.77
CA LEU A 12 11.83 -17.50 -20.15
C LEU A 12 11.78 -18.14 -21.54
N ALA A 13 11.16 -19.33 -21.65
CA ALA A 13 11.17 -20.12 -22.88
C ALA A 13 9.93 -21.02 -23.04
N SER A 14 8.89 -20.48 -23.67
CA SER A 14 7.81 -21.19 -24.40
C SER A 14 7.06 -20.12 -25.23
N VAL A 15 7.02 -20.09 -26.57
CA VAL A 15 7.09 -21.10 -27.65
C VAL A 15 5.85 -22.01 -27.68
N SER A 16 5.08 -22.17 -28.78
CA SER A 16 4.81 -21.36 -30.00
C SER A 16 3.63 -22.00 -30.78
N ALA A 17 2.73 -21.23 -31.40
CA ALA A 17 1.78 -21.73 -32.43
C ALA A 17 1.21 -20.59 -33.33
N ILE A 18 0.97 -20.87 -34.61
CA ILE A 18 0.72 -19.99 -35.79
C ILE A 18 -0.07 -20.84 -36.85
N PRO A 19 -0.75 -20.36 -37.93
CA PRO A 19 -1.23 -19.02 -38.36
C PRO A 19 -2.78 -18.91 -38.21
N THR A 20 -3.73 -18.48 -39.09
CA THR A 20 -3.88 -17.98 -40.51
C THR A 20 -5.33 -17.40 -40.63
N THR A 21 -5.82 -16.62 -41.61
CA THR A 21 -5.35 -15.89 -42.84
C THR A 21 -5.57 -14.36 -42.60
N SER A 22 -5.78 -13.39 -43.51
CA SER A 22 -5.84 -13.17 -44.99
C SER A 22 -5.30 -11.73 -45.27
N SER A 23 -5.09 -11.12 -46.45
CA SER A 23 -5.76 -10.96 -47.78
C SER A 23 -7.17 -10.35 -47.72
N HIS A 24 -7.56 -9.24 -48.38
CA HIS A 24 -7.01 -8.38 -49.46
C HIS A 24 -7.34 -6.88 -49.17
N ASN A 25 -6.91 -5.80 -49.87
CA ASN A 25 -6.06 -5.63 -51.07
C ASN A 25 -5.33 -4.24 -51.09
N ASP A 26 -4.55 -3.99 -52.15
CA ASP A 26 -3.97 -2.71 -52.64
C ASP A 26 -5.06 -1.70 -53.14
N ASP A 27 -4.82 -0.46 -53.59
CA ASP A 27 -3.59 0.28 -53.98
C ASP A 27 -3.83 1.83 -53.99
N LEU A 28 -2.77 2.65 -53.90
CA LEU A 28 -2.47 3.83 -54.76
C LEU A 28 -1.37 4.78 -54.21
N LEU A 29 -0.40 5.09 -55.08
CA LEU A 29 0.71 6.06 -54.91
C LEU A 29 0.28 7.50 -55.28
N VAL A 30 1.07 8.59 -55.25
CA VAL A 30 2.53 8.93 -55.19
C VAL A 30 2.66 10.30 -54.49
N SER A 31 3.78 10.90 -54.03
CA SER A 31 5.25 10.73 -54.10
C SER A 31 5.86 11.17 -52.74
N ARG A 32 7.12 10.94 -52.33
CA ARG A 32 8.45 10.71 -52.95
C ARG A 32 9.28 11.96 -53.35
N ALA A 33 10.11 12.43 -52.41
CA ALA A 33 11.48 12.93 -52.59
C ALA A 33 12.08 13.16 -51.17
N ASP A 34 12.73 12.18 -50.52
CA ASP A 34 14.10 11.62 -50.67
C ASP A 34 15.26 12.48 -50.10
N HIS A 35 16.07 11.82 -49.24
CA HIS A 35 17.39 12.16 -48.67
C HIS A 35 17.56 13.30 -47.63
N GLY A 36 18.17 12.94 -46.49
CA GLY A 36 18.53 13.85 -45.38
C GLY A 36 19.21 13.15 -44.19
N LEU A 37 20.18 12.25 -44.43
CA LEU A 37 20.87 11.50 -43.37
C LEU A 37 21.95 12.34 -42.66
N VAL A 38 21.68 12.79 -41.44
CA VAL A 38 22.69 13.06 -40.41
C VAL A 38 22.16 12.54 -39.08
N GLY A 39 22.95 11.74 -38.37
CA GLY A 39 22.64 11.32 -37.00
C GLY A 39 23.61 11.97 -36.03
N GLU A 40 23.10 12.59 -34.97
CA GLU A 40 23.90 13.03 -33.83
C GLU A 40 23.73 12.06 -32.66
N PRO A 41 24.82 11.71 -31.94
CA PRO A 41 24.77 10.73 -30.86
C PRO A 41 24.21 11.34 -29.56
N PHE A 42 23.58 10.50 -28.74
CA PHE A 42 23.33 10.83 -27.33
C PHE A 42 24.66 11.01 -26.60
N ALA A 43 25.04 12.26 -26.31
CA ALA A 43 26.19 12.58 -25.50
C ALA A 43 25.99 12.04 -24.07
N LEU A 44 26.87 11.14 -23.64
CA LEU A 44 26.86 10.52 -22.29
C LEU A 44 27.81 11.23 -21.31
N ASP A 45 28.07 12.52 -21.55
CA ASP A 45 28.89 13.38 -20.71
C ASP A 45 28.05 14.18 -19.71
N ASP A 46 27.58 13.48 -18.67
CA ASP A 46 27.62 14.06 -17.32
C ASP A 46 27.58 12.97 -16.23
N ARG A 47 28.58 12.08 -16.23
CA ARG A 47 28.89 11.25 -15.06
C ARG A 47 29.58 12.10 -14.00
N ALA A 48 28.83 13.03 -13.42
CA ALA A 48 29.20 13.69 -12.18
C ALA A 48 29.62 12.62 -11.16
N VAL A 49 30.89 12.67 -10.74
CA VAL A 49 31.48 11.67 -9.84
C VAL A 49 30.65 11.63 -8.58
N GLN A 50 29.99 10.50 -8.32
CA GLN A 50 29.19 10.30 -7.10
C GLN A 50 30.11 10.25 -5.89
N ARG A 51 30.46 11.44 -5.37
CA ARG A 51 30.99 11.64 -4.03
C ARG A 51 30.12 10.87 -3.06
N ALA A 52 30.75 10.10 -2.17
CA ALA A 52 30.06 9.45 -1.07
C ALA A 52 29.28 10.50 -0.27
N MET A 53 27.96 10.38 -0.25
CA MET A 53 27.10 11.26 0.54
C MET A 53 27.48 11.15 2.01
N THR A 54 27.71 12.28 2.65
CA THR A 54 27.92 12.35 4.09
C THR A 54 26.68 11.86 4.83
N TYR A 55 26.86 11.41 6.07
CA TYR A 55 25.75 10.93 6.90
C TYR A 55 24.62 11.97 7.08
N ALA A 56 24.94 13.27 7.00
CA ALA A 56 23.95 14.35 7.00
C ALA A 56 23.16 14.43 5.67
N GLU A 57 23.84 14.35 4.53
CA GLU A 57 23.20 14.31 3.20
C GLU A 57 22.30 13.07 3.05
N VAL A 58 22.73 11.91 3.55
CA VAL A 58 21.90 10.68 3.58
C VAL A 58 20.69 10.85 4.50
N LYS A 59 20.85 11.40 5.71
CA LYS A 59 19.70 11.73 6.60
C LYS A 59 18.70 12.65 5.89
N LEU A 60 19.18 13.67 5.16
CA LEU A 60 18.32 14.62 4.46
C LEU A 60 17.57 13.98 3.27
N ALA A 61 18.25 13.13 2.50
CA ALA A 61 17.64 12.39 1.39
C ALA A 61 16.55 11.43 1.87
N VAL A 62 16.81 10.64 2.92
CA VAL A 62 15.83 9.73 3.53
C VAL A 62 14.66 10.51 4.13
N ALA A 63 14.93 11.60 4.85
CA ALA A 63 13.88 12.48 5.40
C ALA A 63 12.95 13.01 4.28
N LYS A 64 13.53 13.45 3.16
CA LYS A 64 12.78 13.93 1.98
C LYS A 64 11.97 12.81 1.30
N GLU A 65 12.54 11.62 1.13
CA GLU A 65 11.87 10.50 0.45
C GLU A 65 10.69 9.93 1.26
N PHE A 66 10.79 9.93 2.59
CA PHE A 66 9.68 9.55 3.48
C PHE A 66 8.81 10.71 3.96
N ASN A 67 9.04 11.94 3.46
CA ASN A 67 8.33 13.17 3.80
C ASN A 67 8.23 13.42 5.33
N THR A 68 9.37 13.36 6.02
CA THR A 68 9.54 13.52 7.47
C THR A 68 10.70 14.47 7.79
N GLU A 69 10.81 14.94 9.03
CA GLU A 69 11.96 15.77 9.46
C GLU A 69 13.20 14.90 9.79
N PRO A 70 14.42 15.36 9.46
CA PRO A 70 15.65 14.61 9.72
C PRO A 70 15.98 14.54 11.21
N ALA A 71 15.91 13.32 11.79
CA ALA A 71 16.02 13.10 13.23
C ALA A 71 17.26 13.74 13.90
N THR A 72 16.99 14.67 14.82
CA THR A 72 17.96 15.45 15.61
C THR A 72 18.53 14.63 16.77
N GLY A 73 19.59 13.87 16.51
CA GLY A 73 20.29 13.09 17.51
C GLY A 73 21.57 12.41 17.00
N SER A 74 22.52 12.21 17.91
CA SER A 74 23.76 11.46 17.70
C SER A 74 23.54 9.97 17.98
N LEU A 75 23.69 9.14 16.96
CA LEU A 75 23.51 7.69 17.07
C LEU A 75 24.83 7.03 17.47
N SER A 76 25.04 6.85 18.77
CA SER A 76 26.24 6.26 19.37
C SER A 76 26.23 4.73 19.25
N PHE A 77 26.58 4.22 18.07
CA PHE A 77 26.80 2.80 17.85
C PHE A 77 27.99 2.28 18.68
N LYS A 78 27.71 1.65 19.83
CA LYS A 78 28.68 0.73 20.46
C LYS A 78 28.88 -0.48 19.56
N TRP A 79 29.99 -0.51 18.84
CA TRP A 79 30.49 -1.72 18.22
C TRP A 79 31.04 -2.64 19.32
N ASP A 80 30.23 -3.61 19.75
CA ASP A 80 30.73 -4.75 20.52
C ASP A 80 31.59 -5.62 19.58
N LEU A 81 32.87 -5.24 19.48
CA LEU A 81 33.94 -6.12 19.01
C LEU A 81 34.06 -7.27 20.01
N LYS A 82 33.23 -8.31 19.78
CA LYS A 82 33.35 -9.59 20.49
C LYS A 82 34.80 -10.04 20.41
N SER A 83 35.42 -10.20 21.58
CA SER A 83 36.83 -10.56 21.74
C SER A 83 37.20 -11.70 20.79
N GLU A 84 38.26 -11.49 19.99
CA GLU A 84 38.85 -12.54 19.18
C GLU A 84 39.12 -13.76 20.06
N CYS A 85 38.59 -14.92 19.67
CA CYS A 85 38.59 -16.08 20.55
C CYS A 85 40.04 -16.53 20.82
N THR A 86 40.40 -16.58 22.11
CA THR A 86 41.74 -17.00 22.54
C THR A 86 42.01 -18.42 22.05
N ARG A 87 42.92 -18.53 21.07
CA ARG A 87 43.23 -19.76 20.35
C ARG A 87 43.36 -20.96 21.29
N CYS A 88 42.63 -22.03 20.98
CA CYS A 88 42.67 -23.30 21.70
C CYS A 88 44.12 -23.83 21.75
N LYS A 89 44.54 -24.43 22.89
CA LYS A 89 45.96 -24.76 23.14
C LYS A 89 46.19 -26.26 23.27
N GLY A 90 47.38 -26.73 22.89
CA GLY A 90 47.73 -28.16 22.91
C GLY A 90 46.87 -28.94 21.91
N LYS A 91 46.42 -30.15 22.28
CA LYS A 91 45.51 -30.98 21.47
C LYS A 91 44.05 -30.44 21.44
N GLN A 92 43.81 -29.14 21.27
CA GLN A 92 42.47 -28.57 21.30
C GLN A 92 42.13 -27.75 20.04
N VAL A 93 40.85 -27.76 19.66
CA VAL A 93 40.28 -27.02 18.53
C VAL A 93 38.96 -26.35 18.89
N GLU A 94 38.55 -25.34 18.14
CA GLU A 94 37.26 -24.65 18.28
C GLU A 94 36.07 -25.65 18.19
N ASP A 95 35.05 -25.50 19.03
CA ASP A 95 33.83 -26.29 18.94
C ASP A 95 32.91 -25.75 17.83
N GLU A 96 32.61 -26.60 16.85
CA GLU A 96 31.85 -26.25 15.64
C GLU A 96 30.40 -25.83 15.92
N LYS A 97 29.87 -26.13 17.12
CA LYS A 97 28.52 -25.72 17.57
C LYS A 97 28.55 -24.52 18.52
N ASP A 98 29.65 -24.33 19.24
CA ASP A 98 29.84 -23.20 20.17
C ASP A 98 31.26 -22.65 20.08
N LYS A 99 31.43 -21.65 19.20
CA LYS A 99 32.69 -20.95 18.92
C LYS A 99 33.37 -20.30 20.14
N THR A 100 32.71 -20.26 21.30
CA THR A 100 33.32 -19.78 22.56
C THR A 100 34.08 -20.87 23.32
N LYS A 101 34.05 -22.12 22.85
CA LYS A 101 34.60 -23.30 23.53
C LYS A 101 35.63 -24.04 22.68
N CYS A 102 36.51 -24.77 23.37
CA CYS A 102 37.51 -25.64 22.78
C CYS A 102 37.22 -27.11 23.13
N ARG A 103 37.21 -28.00 22.12
CA ARG A 103 37.17 -29.45 22.30
C ARG A 103 38.57 -30.06 22.16
N THR A 104 38.85 -31.12 22.91
CA THR A 104 40.11 -31.89 22.77
C THR A 104 40.01 -32.85 21.58
N CYS A 105 41.08 -32.95 20.80
CA CYS A 105 41.21 -33.87 19.68
C CYS A 105 41.38 -35.33 20.16
N PRO A 106 40.65 -36.30 19.57
CA PRO A 106 40.80 -37.73 19.88
C PRO A 106 42.22 -38.27 19.64
N ASP A 107 42.52 -39.45 20.20
CA ASP A 107 43.81 -40.08 19.97
C ASP A 107 44.05 -40.46 18.50
N LYS A 108 45.33 -40.35 18.09
CA LYS A 108 45.80 -40.39 16.69
C LYS A 108 45.30 -39.23 15.81
N THR A 109 44.81 -38.15 16.44
CA THR A 109 44.55 -36.88 15.76
C THR A 109 45.26 -35.72 16.48
N LYS A 110 45.58 -34.69 15.70
CA LYS A 110 46.17 -33.41 16.14
C LYS A 110 45.34 -32.25 15.60
N PRO A 111 45.41 -31.04 16.19
CA PRO A 111 44.88 -29.85 15.55
C PRO A 111 45.51 -29.61 14.18
N ASN A 112 44.75 -29.05 13.24
CA ASN A 112 45.33 -28.31 12.11
C ASN A 112 46.05 -27.04 12.62
N PRO A 113 46.91 -26.39 11.81
CA PRO A 113 47.67 -25.21 12.24
C PRO A 113 46.82 -24.05 12.79
N ASP A 114 45.58 -23.93 12.31
CA ASP A 114 44.64 -22.88 12.71
C ASP A 114 43.83 -23.21 13.98
N HIS A 115 43.96 -24.43 14.53
CA HIS A 115 43.18 -24.94 15.66
C HIS A 115 41.64 -24.92 15.44
N THR A 116 41.20 -25.13 14.19
CA THR A 116 39.77 -25.14 13.78
C THR A 116 39.23 -26.55 13.47
N LYS A 117 40.10 -27.53 13.22
CA LYS A 117 39.74 -28.94 12.97
C LYS A 117 40.77 -29.91 13.54
N CYS A 118 40.33 -31.06 14.03
CA CYS A 118 41.22 -32.19 14.30
C CYS A 118 41.49 -32.93 12.98
N ILE A 119 42.77 -33.12 12.65
CA ILE A 119 43.26 -33.87 11.50
C ILE A 119 43.98 -35.13 11.97
N ARG A 120 43.85 -36.22 11.21
CA ARG A 120 44.46 -37.50 11.54
C ARG A 120 45.97 -37.48 11.33
N ASP A 121 46.71 -38.17 12.18
CA ASP A 121 48.18 -38.22 12.11
C ASP A 121 48.72 -39.03 10.91
N ASP A 122 47.91 -39.95 10.36
CA ASP A 122 48.27 -40.88 9.29
C ASP A 122 47.81 -40.43 7.88
N THR A 123 46.65 -39.78 7.75
CA THR A 123 46.12 -39.29 6.46
C THR A 123 46.19 -37.77 6.28
N GLY A 124 46.35 -37.00 7.36
CA GLY A 124 46.30 -35.53 7.33
C GLY A 124 44.90 -34.92 7.11
N CYS A 125 43.87 -35.75 6.92
CA CYS A 125 42.49 -35.32 6.69
C CYS A 125 41.68 -35.19 7.99
N ALA A 126 40.58 -34.43 7.94
CA ALA A 126 39.68 -34.29 9.08
C ALA A 126 38.93 -35.59 9.44
N GLU A 127 38.30 -35.61 10.61
CA GLU A 127 37.49 -36.74 11.13
C GLU A 127 36.34 -37.16 10.17
N ASP A 128 35.88 -36.23 9.32
CA ASP A 128 34.80 -36.38 8.34
C ASP A 128 35.26 -36.45 6.87
N GLU A 129 36.57 -36.59 6.64
CA GLU A 129 37.20 -36.54 5.32
C GLU A 129 38.10 -37.76 5.06
N VAL A 130 38.21 -38.18 3.79
CA VAL A 130 39.16 -39.21 3.32
C VAL A 130 40.03 -38.68 2.18
N PRO A 131 41.30 -39.11 2.04
CA PRO A 131 42.13 -38.70 0.92
C PRO A 131 41.64 -39.34 -0.39
N ASN A 132 41.52 -38.54 -1.46
CA ASN A 132 41.33 -39.05 -2.81
C ASN A 132 42.67 -39.53 -3.42
N GLU A 133 42.64 -39.95 -4.68
CA GLU A 133 43.83 -40.40 -5.43
C GLU A 133 44.92 -39.31 -5.55
N ASP A 134 44.54 -38.02 -5.60
CA ASP A 134 45.49 -36.88 -5.53
C ASP A 134 46.09 -36.65 -4.13
N LYS A 135 45.71 -37.44 -3.12
CA LYS A 135 45.97 -37.22 -1.69
C LYS A 135 45.32 -35.93 -1.12
N LYS A 136 44.26 -35.43 -1.76
CA LYS A 136 43.46 -34.30 -1.26
C LYS A 136 42.28 -34.83 -0.44
N CYS A 137 42.01 -34.20 0.69
CA CYS A 137 40.92 -34.57 1.58
C CYS A 137 39.56 -34.23 0.97
N LYS A 138 38.69 -35.24 0.85
CA LYS A 138 37.31 -35.13 0.36
C LYS A 138 36.37 -35.49 1.51
N LYS A 139 35.44 -34.58 1.83
CA LYS A 139 34.39 -34.80 2.84
C LYS A 139 33.51 -35.98 2.44
N CYS A 140 33.20 -36.85 3.39
CA CYS A 140 32.29 -37.97 3.15
C CYS A 140 30.86 -37.51 2.80
N PRO A 141 30.11 -38.29 2.01
CA PRO A 141 28.68 -38.05 1.77
C PRO A 141 27.87 -37.94 3.07
N ALA A 142 26.72 -37.24 3.02
CA ALA A 142 25.79 -37.21 4.14
C ALA A 142 25.38 -38.65 4.55
N GLY A 143 25.35 -38.93 5.84
CA GLY A 143 25.15 -40.29 6.38
C GLY A 143 26.42 -41.15 6.47
N GLN A 144 27.57 -40.68 5.97
CA GLN A 144 28.85 -41.40 6.03
C GLN A 144 29.90 -40.66 6.87
N LYS A 145 30.86 -41.42 7.41
CA LYS A 145 32.07 -40.90 8.09
C LYS A 145 33.28 -41.68 7.59
N ALA A 146 34.46 -41.07 7.71
CA ALA A 146 35.70 -41.78 7.44
C ALA A 146 35.90 -42.93 8.46
N ASP A 147 36.28 -44.11 7.98
CA ASP A 147 36.59 -45.29 8.81
C ASP A 147 37.66 -45.02 9.86
N THR A 148 37.91 -45.95 10.78
CA THR A 148 38.90 -45.76 11.86
C THR A 148 40.34 -45.56 11.36
N ALA A 149 40.65 -45.90 10.11
CA ALA A 149 41.94 -45.69 9.45
C ALA A 149 41.98 -44.46 8.52
N GLY A 150 40.88 -43.70 8.42
CA GLY A 150 40.75 -42.52 7.56
C GLY A 150 40.79 -42.80 6.05
N LYS A 151 40.53 -44.04 5.59
CA LYS A 151 40.77 -44.46 4.20
C LYS A 151 39.52 -44.55 3.34
N THR A 152 38.40 -45.00 3.90
CA THR A 152 37.13 -45.15 3.20
C THR A 152 36.01 -44.44 3.96
N CYS A 153 35.02 -43.91 3.23
CA CYS A 153 33.79 -43.42 3.85
C CYS A 153 32.87 -44.62 4.10
N VAL A 154 32.68 -44.96 5.36
CA VAL A 154 31.73 -45.99 5.80
C VAL A 154 30.38 -45.35 6.12
N ALA A 155 29.30 -46.05 5.78
CA ALA A 155 27.97 -45.68 6.24
C ALA A 155 27.97 -45.64 7.77
N THR A 156 27.73 -44.46 8.34
CA THR A 156 27.51 -44.34 9.78
C THR A 156 26.08 -44.78 10.01
N ARG A 157 25.87 -46.11 10.11
CA ARG A 157 24.61 -46.64 10.63
C ARG A 157 24.36 -45.94 11.97
N PRO A 158 23.28 -45.15 12.13
CA PRO A 158 22.72 -45.01 13.45
C PRO A 158 22.30 -46.43 13.86
N GLU A 159 22.77 -46.91 15.00
CA GLU A 159 21.98 -47.90 15.71
C GLU A 159 20.59 -47.30 15.88
N LYS A 160 19.51 -48.04 15.57
CA LYS A 160 18.14 -47.52 15.66
C LYS A 160 17.97 -46.86 17.02
N GLU A 161 17.89 -45.54 17.07
CA GLU A 161 17.98 -44.83 18.34
C GLU A 161 16.79 -45.26 19.20
N LYS A 162 17.09 -46.03 20.24
CA LYS A 162 16.14 -46.41 21.28
C LYS A 162 15.82 -45.19 22.15
N GLY A 163 16.78 -44.27 22.31
CA GLY A 163 16.63 -43.09 23.16
C GLY A 163 16.19 -43.47 24.57
N LYS A 164 15.06 -42.91 25.03
CA LYS A 164 14.42 -43.26 26.31
C LYS A 164 13.26 -44.27 26.16
N CYS A 165 13.14 -44.97 25.03
CA CYS A 165 12.15 -46.02 24.86
C CYS A 165 12.45 -47.25 25.74
N PRO A 166 11.41 -47.94 26.25
CA PRO A 166 11.53 -49.23 26.92
C PRO A 166 12.25 -50.30 26.08
N ASP A 167 12.70 -51.35 26.76
CA ASP A 167 13.29 -52.54 26.15
C ASP A 167 12.32 -53.19 25.15
N GLY A 168 12.84 -53.57 23.97
CA GLY A 168 12.04 -54.09 22.86
C GLY A 168 11.44 -53.02 21.91
N LEU A 169 11.50 -51.74 22.27
CA LEU A 169 10.95 -50.62 21.47
C LEU A 169 12.05 -49.71 20.90
N VAL A 170 11.71 -48.95 19.85
CA VAL A 170 12.54 -47.93 19.18
C VAL A 170 11.74 -46.64 18.96
N LEU A 171 12.42 -45.52 18.68
CA LEU A 171 11.76 -44.25 18.37
C LEU A 171 10.91 -44.33 17.09
N ASP A 172 9.68 -43.81 17.13
CA ASP A 172 8.81 -43.61 15.96
C ASP A 172 9.44 -42.58 15.01
N PRO A 173 9.92 -42.99 13.81
CA PRO A 173 10.57 -42.07 12.88
C PRO A 173 9.58 -41.10 12.22
N ALA A 174 8.29 -41.48 12.14
CA ALA A 174 7.26 -40.65 11.54
C ALA A 174 6.86 -39.47 12.44
N GLU A 175 7.08 -39.54 13.76
CA GLU A 175 6.79 -38.42 14.67
C GLU A 175 7.74 -37.24 14.45
N GLY A 176 9.05 -37.54 14.34
CA GLY A 176 10.10 -36.60 13.93
C GLY A 176 10.69 -35.71 15.02
N GLY A 177 11.99 -35.44 14.92
CA GLY A 177 12.72 -34.59 15.86
C GLY A 177 12.75 -35.12 17.30
N GLN A 178 12.74 -36.46 17.43
CA GLN A 178 12.99 -37.20 18.66
C GLN A 178 14.49 -37.53 18.77
N ASP A 179 15.01 -37.63 19.99
CA ASP A 179 16.40 -37.98 20.28
C ASP A 179 16.53 -38.71 21.63
N ALA A 180 17.75 -39.11 22.01
CA ALA A 180 18.03 -39.71 23.32
C ALA A 180 17.77 -38.80 24.55
N LYS A 181 17.46 -37.51 24.37
CA LYS A 181 17.17 -36.57 25.46
C LYS A 181 15.67 -36.34 25.66
N THR A 182 14.88 -36.51 24.61
CA THR A 182 13.42 -36.43 24.58
C THR A 182 12.83 -37.22 25.75
N GLU A 183 12.09 -36.56 26.64
CA GLU A 183 11.68 -37.16 27.94
C GLU A 183 10.54 -38.17 27.84
N LYS A 184 9.62 -37.95 26.90
CA LYS A 184 8.46 -38.82 26.64
C LYS A 184 8.42 -39.11 25.14
N PRO A 185 9.39 -39.89 24.62
CA PRO A 185 9.41 -40.22 23.22
C PRO A 185 8.21 -41.09 22.85
N GLN A 186 7.75 -40.96 21.60
CA GLN A 186 6.82 -41.89 21.02
C GLN A 186 7.60 -43.08 20.47
N CYS A 187 7.29 -44.26 21.02
CA CYS A 187 8.00 -45.50 20.77
C CYS A 187 7.09 -46.51 20.07
N ILE A 188 7.68 -47.34 19.21
CA ILE A 188 7.05 -48.45 18.49
C ILE A 188 7.92 -49.70 18.66
N ALA A 189 7.36 -50.89 18.45
CA ALA A 189 8.16 -52.11 18.34
C ALA A 189 9.18 -52.02 17.19
N ASP A 190 10.30 -52.72 17.34
CA ASP A 190 11.32 -52.81 16.27
C ASP A 190 10.87 -53.79 15.17
N ASP A 191 9.97 -53.32 14.31
CA ASP A 191 9.25 -54.15 13.34
C ASP A 191 10.17 -54.92 12.37
N ASP A 192 11.32 -54.35 11.97
CA ASP A 192 12.30 -55.07 11.13
C ASP A 192 12.84 -56.34 11.82
N LYS A 193 12.87 -56.40 13.16
CA LYS A 193 13.25 -57.63 13.90
C LYS A 193 12.14 -58.69 13.94
N ARG A 194 10.91 -58.34 13.55
CA ARG A 194 9.79 -59.28 13.38
C ARG A 194 9.71 -59.85 11.96
N CYS A 195 10.47 -59.29 11.01
CA CYS A 195 10.49 -59.76 9.63
C CYS A 195 11.47 -60.93 9.39
N PRO A 196 11.23 -61.76 8.35
CA PRO A 196 12.18 -62.77 7.90
C PRO A 196 13.56 -62.21 7.54
N ALA A 197 14.61 -63.02 7.67
CA ALA A 197 15.96 -62.63 7.27
C ALA A 197 16.02 -62.27 5.78
N GLY A 198 16.51 -61.06 5.46
CA GLY A 198 16.52 -60.50 4.11
C GLY A 198 15.29 -59.66 3.75
N GLN A 199 14.37 -59.43 4.70
CA GLN A 199 13.24 -58.51 4.57
C GLN A 199 13.29 -57.42 5.65
N SER A 200 12.69 -56.27 5.34
CA SER A 200 12.39 -55.20 6.31
C SER A 200 10.88 -55.01 6.42
N ALA A 201 10.43 -54.22 7.39
CA ALA A 201 9.03 -53.84 7.57
C ALA A 201 8.67 -52.59 6.75
N ALA A 202 7.45 -52.58 6.22
CA ALA A 202 6.80 -51.35 5.74
C ALA A 202 6.51 -50.39 6.92
N THR A 203 6.48 -49.10 6.65
CA THR A 203 6.14 -48.11 7.68
C THR A 203 4.66 -48.16 8.01
N ARG A 204 4.35 -48.39 9.28
CA ARG A 204 2.98 -48.45 9.82
C ARG A 204 2.10 -47.29 9.35
N ARG A 205 0.90 -47.64 8.86
CA ARG A 205 -0.14 -46.67 8.44
C ARG A 205 -0.88 -46.00 9.62
N GLY A 206 -0.60 -46.39 10.86
CA GLY A 206 -1.18 -45.82 12.07
C GLY A 206 -0.51 -46.34 13.35
N LYS A 207 -1.05 -45.98 14.53
CA LYS A 207 -0.68 -46.63 15.80
C LYS A 207 -1.45 -47.95 15.93
N ALA A 208 -0.79 -48.98 16.42
CA ALA A 208 -1.46 -50.22 16.81
C ALA A 208 -2.23 -50.00 18.14
N PRO A 209 -3.38 -50.65 18.36
CA PRO A 209 -4.04 -50.66 19.68
C PRO A 209 -3.20 -51.35 20.76
N ASN A 210 -2.37 -52.33 20.35
CA ASN A 210 -1.39 -53.03 21.18
C ASN A 210 -0.11 -53.26 20.36
N GLU A 211 1.05 -52.92 20.92
CA GLU A 211 2.37 -53.13 20.30
C GLU A 211 2.80 -54.61 20.29
N ALA A 212 2.24 -55.44 21.17
CA ALA A 212 2.51 -56.87 21.19
C ALA A 212 1.90 -57.57 19.96
N ASP A 213 0.66 -57.21 19.61
CA ASP A 213 -0.15 -57.91 18.60
C ASP A 213 0.08 -57.38 17.16
N TYR A 214 0.95 -56.39 16.98
CA TYR A 214 1.22 -55.80 15.66
C TYR A 214 2.13 -56.69 14.80
N THR A 215 1.55 -57.34 13.79
CA THR A 215 2.30 -57.96 12.70
C THR A 215 2.63 -56.90 11.64
N PRO A 216 3.92 -56.63 11.34
CA PRO A 216 4.29 -55.75 10.25
C PRO A 216 4.14 -56.42 8.88
N ASP A 217 3.82 -55.62 7.85
CA ASP A 217 3.93 -56.05 6.46
C ASP A 217 5.41 -56.09 6.06
N CYS A 218 5.95 -57.28 5.81
CA CYS A 218 7.37 -57.49 5.49
C CYS A 218 7.61 -57.65 3.99
N GLY A 219 8.71 -57.09 3.48
CA GLY A 219 9.07 -57.14 2.06
C GLY A 219 10.58 -57.10 1.83
N ILE A 220 11.01 -57.52 0.64
CA ILE A 220 12.40 -57.44 0.20
C ILE A 220 12.82 -55.97 0.15
N ASP A 221 13.93 -55.66 0.80
CA ASP A 221 14.47 -54.32 0.94
C ASP A 221 15.76 -54.21 0.10
N ASP A 222 15.68 -53.52 -1.04
CA ASP A 222 16.80 -53.30 -1.96
C ASP A 222 17.72 -52.14 -1.51
N ASP A 223 17.26 -51.27 -0.61
CA ASP A 223 18.03 -50.16 -0.02
C ASP A 223 17.80 -50.05 1.52
N PRO A 224 18.21 -51.07 2.30
CA PRO A 224 17.94 -51.12 3.74
C PRO A 224 18.72 -50.09 4.57
N ASN A 225 19.47 -49.20 3.91
CA ASN A 225 20.16 -48.06 4.51
C ASN A 225 19.68 -46.73 3.90
N HIS A 226 18.48 -46.70 3.28
CA HIS A 226 17.89 -45.48 2.74
C HIS A 226 17.80 -44.38 3.81
N MET A 227 18.30 -43.18 3.49
CA MET A 227 18.26 -42.04 4.40
C MET A 227 17.74 -40.79 3.68
N CYS A 228 16.71 -40.19 4.24
CA CYS A 228 16.14 -38.95 3.72
C CYS A 228 17.03 -37.73 4.01
N PRO A 229 17.25 -36.84 3.03
CA PRO A 229 18.21 -35.74 3.16
C PRO A 229 17.71 -34.55 4.00
N ASP A 230 16.39 -34.37 4.16
CA ASP A 230 15.82 -33.36 5.05
C ASP A 230 15.50 -34.01 6.42
N PRO A 231 16.10 -33.56 7.54
CA PRO A 231 15.81 -34.09 8.89
C PRO A 231 14.37 -33.83 9.39
N LYS A 232 13.54 -33.12 8.62
CA LYS A 232 12.08 -33.00 8.83
C LYS A 232 11.27 -34.12 8.15
N THR A 233 11.93 -34.93 7.33
CA THR A 233 11.34 -36.08 6.63
C THR A 233 11.89 -37.39 7.18
N PHE A 234 11.15 -38.48 6.94
CA PHE A 234 11.53 -39.83 7.35
C PHE A 234 11.40 -40.80 6.17
N ASP A 235 12.14 -41.91 6.21
CA ASP A 235 11.99 -43.01 5.25
C ASP A 235 10.63 -43.68 5.46
N HIS A 236 9.68 -43.39 4.57
CA HIS A 236 8.40 -44.08 4.51
C HIS A 236 8.50 -45.22 3.49
N ARG A 237 8.63 -46.43 4.05
CA ARG A 237 8.64 -47.71 3.35
C ARG A 237 7.22 -48.14 3.06
N GLU A 238 6.89 -48.38 1.80
CA GLU A 238 5.58 -48.88 1.37
C GLU A 238 5.77 -50.06 0.42
N ILE A 239 5.07 -51.17 0.68
CA ILE A 239 5.02 -52.34 -0.22
C ILE A 239 3.86 -52.11 -1.20
N PRO A 240 4.11 -51.94 -2.51
CA PRO A 240 3.05 -51.71 -3.48
C PRO A 240 2.13 -52.93 -3.65
N ILE A 241 0.87 -52.67 -4.00
CA ILE A 241 -0.06 -53.73 -4.41
C ILE A 241 0.56 -54.47 -5.62
N ASN A 242 0.64 -55.80 -5.52
CA ASN A 242 1.31 -56.70 -6.47
C ASN A 242 2.85 -56.59 -6.52
N SER A 243 3.52 -56.25 -5.41
CA SER A 243 4.96 -56.38 -5.26
C SER A 243 5.36 -56.98 -3.91
N ASP A 244 6.45 -57.71 -3.90
CA ASP A 244 7.17 -58.26 -2.73
C ASP A 244 8.25 -57.31 -2.20
N ARG A 245 8.48 -56.17 -2.87
CA ARG A 245 9.57 -55.22 -2.59
C ARG A 245 9.08 -53.95 -1.93
N ILE A 246 9.89 -53.42 -1.02
CA ILE A 246 9.71 -52.11 -0.41
C ILE A 246 10.05 -51.02 -1.42
N LYS A 247 9.26 -49.94 -1.42
CA LYS A 247 9.63 -48.65 -2.00
C LYS A 247 9.80 -47.62 -0.89
N HIS A 248 10.96 -46.97 -0.89
CA HIS A 248 11.27 -45.87 0.01
C HIS A 248 10.69 -44.56 -0.52
N SER A 249 10.24 -43.69 0.38
CA SER A 249 9.75 -42.36 0.04
C SER A 249 9.93 -41.39 1.20
N CYS A 250 10.52 -40.22 0.96
CA CYS A 250 10.73 -39.24 2.02
C CYS A 250 9.45 -38.45 2.29
N ARG A 251 8.74 -38.80 3.38
CA ARG A 251 7.50 -38.14 3.80
C ARG A 251 7.76 -37.22 5.00
N SER A 252 6.99 -36.14 5.11
CA SER A 252 7.13 -35.17 6.21
C SER A 252 6.66 -35.76 7.53
N THR A 253 7.45 -35.53 8.58
CA THR A 253 7.14 -36.00 9.95
C THR A 253 5.91 -35.32 10.56
N ARG A 254 5.20 -35.98 11.48
CA ARG A 254 3.99 -35.44 12.14
C ARG A 254 4.28 -34.12 12.84
N LYS A 255 5.43 -33.97 13.52
CA LYS A 255 5.91 -32.69 14.06
C LYS A 255 5.94 -31.59 12.99
N THR A 256 6.53 -31.89 11.83
CA THR A 256 6.64 -30.92 10.72
C THR A 256 5.27 -30.58 10.12
N GLN A 257 4.36 -31.56 9.98
CA GLN A 257 2.99 -31.33 9.52
C GLN A 257 2.21 -30.45 10.51
N ASN A 258 2.33 -30.73 11.81
CA ASN A 258 1.73 -29.93 12.89
C ASN A 258 2.30 -28.50 12.92
N GLU A 259 3.61 -28.32 12.73
CA GLU A 259 4.22 -27.00 12.58
C GLU A 259 3.69 -26.24 11.36
N MET A 260 3.54 -26.90 10.20
CA MET A 260 2.96 -26.27 9.01
C MET A 260 1.50 -25.86 9.25
N LYS A 261 0.69 -26.74 9.86
CA LYS A 261 -0.70 -26.45 10.23
C LYS A 261 -0.80 -25.25 11.19
N ALA A 262 0.00 -25.23 12.26
CA ALA A 262 0.04 -24.12 13.20
C ALA A 262 0.49 -22.80 12.55
N LYS A 263 1.47 -22.84 11.64
CA LYS A 263 1.91 -21.67 10.85
C LYS A 263 0.82 -21.19 9.89
N TYR A 264 0.00 -22.08 9.32
CA TYR A 264 -1.16 -21.72 8.51
C TYR A 264 -2.28 -21.07 9.35
N GLU A 265 -2.65 -21.69 10.48
CA GLU A 265 -3.66 -21.15 11.40
C GLU A 265 -3.29 -19.79 12.01
N ALA A 266 -2.00 -19.54 12.26
CA ALA A 266 -1.52 -18.24 12.69
C ALA A 266 -1.67 -17.17 11.59
N ARG A 267 -1.40 -17.53 10.32
CA ARG A 267 -1.57 -16.66 9.16
C ARG A 267 -3.03 -16.33 8.87
N THR A 268 -3.94 -17.30 8.97
CA THR A 268 -5.37 -17.04 8.72
C THR A 268 -6.00 -16.19 9.81
N LYS A 269 -5.64 -16.41 11.09
CA LYS A 269 -6.08 -15.56 12.22
C LYS A 269 -5.61 -14.11 12.07
N THR A 270 -4.34 -13.89 11.72
CA THR A 270 -3.81 -12.54 11.48
C THR A 270 -4.46 -11.88 10.27
N ALA A 271 -4.57 -12.58 9.13
CA ALA A 271 -5.24 -12.06 7.94
C ALA A 271 -6.69 -11.63 8.18
N GLY A 272 -7.48 -12.43 8.92
CA GLY A 272 -8.84 -12.07 9.32
C GLY A 272 -8.89 -10.79 10.17
N SER A 273 -8.03 -10.69 11.19
CA SER A 273 -7.95 -9.50 12.04
C SER A 273 -7.49 -8.25 11.27
N ASP A 274 -6.64 -8.40 10.25
CA ASP A 274 -6.23 -7.28 9.38
C ASP A 274 -7.31 -6.86 8.40
N GLN A 275 -8.11 -7.79 7.89
CA GLN A 275 -9.27 -7.48 7.06
C GLN A 275 -10.35 -6.75 7.86
N GLU A 276 -10.66 -7.21 9.08
CA GLU A 276 -11.57 -6.53 9.99
C GLU A 276 -11.06 -5.13 10.38
N ARG A 277 -9.77 -5.01 10.73
CA ARG A 277 -9.11 -3.73 11.04
C ARG A 277 -9.18 -2.75 9.86
N LYS A 278 -8.94 -3.21 8.64
CA LYS A 278 -9.09 -2.41 7.41
C LYS A 278 -10.54 -1.99 7.19
N ALA A 279 -11.49 -2.91 7.24
CA ALA A 279 -12.92 -2.61 7.06
C ALA A 279 -13.44 -1.60 8.11
N LYS A 280 -13.00 -1.73 9.37
CA LYS A 280 -13.33 -0.79 10.45
C LYS A 280 -12.72 0.60 10.23
N ALA A 281 -11.44 0.67 9.84
CA ALA A 281 -10.77 1.93 9.51
C ALA A 281 -11.41 2.60 8.28
N GLU A 282 -11.87 1.82 7.29
CA GLU A 282 -12.59 2.30 6.12
C GLU A 282 -13.99 2.81 6.49
N LYS A 283 -14.79 2.06 7.28
CA LYS A 283 -16.08 2.53 7.84
C LYS A 283 -15.89 3.89 8.52
N GLN A 284 -14.90 3.98 9.42
CA GLN A 284 -14.57 5.21 10.14
C GLN A 284 -14.09 6.34 9.21
N LYS A 285 -13.38 6.04 8.12
CA LYS A 285 -13.01 7.06 7.12
C LYS A 285 -14.26 7.65 6.45
N LYS A 286 -15.20 6.81 6.02
CA LYS A 286 -16.46 7.24 5.37
C LYS A 286 -17.31 8.09 6.31
N GLN A 287 -17.39 7.67 7.57
CA GLN A 287 -18.04 8.43 8.65
C GLN A 287 -17.38 9.81 8.84
N ARG A 288 -16.04 9.88 8.97
CA ARG A 288 -15.32 11.17 9.07
C ARG A 288 -15.48 12.07 7.84
N ALA A 289 -15.44 11.50 6.63
CA ALA A 289 -15.63 12.23 5.38
C ALA A 289 -17.00 12.92 5.33
N ARG A 290 -18.06 12.17 5.64
CA ARG A 290 -19.42 12.71 5.72
C ARG A 290 -19.57 13.75 6.83
N SER A 291 -19.07 13.44 8.03
CA SER A 291 -19.15 14.31 9.20
C SER A 291 -18.44 15.66 8.98
N GLY A 292 -17.23 15.62 8.38
CA GLY A 292 -16.47 16.79 7.97
C GLY A 292 -17.09 17.56 6.81
N TRP A 293 -17.65 16.88 5.79
CA TRP A 293 -18.39 17.55 4.71
C TRP A 293 -19.59 18.34 5.26
N CYS A 294 -20.40 17.70 6.12
CA CYS A 294 -21.60 18.30 6.68
C CYS A 294 -21.31 19.50 7.58
N TRP A 295 -20.24 19.43 8.39
CA TRP A 295 -19.83 20.56 9.21
C TRP A 295 -19.36 21.73 8.34
N VAL A 296 -18.50 21.48 7.34
CA VAL A 296 -18.01 22.51 6.41
C VAL A 296 -19.14 23.19 5.63
N ALA A 297 -20.11 22.42 5.13
CA ALA A 297 -21.24 22.96 4.38
C ALA A 297 -22.18 23.82 5.26
N LEU A 298 -22.52 23.36 6.45
CA LEU A 298 -23.43 24.09 7.33
C LEU A 298 -22.77 25.33 7.96
N ALA A 299 -21.46 25.28 8.24
CA ALA A 299 -20.71 26.44 8.69
C ALA A 299 -20.68 27.55 7.62
N SER A 300 -20.56 27.21 6.33
CA SER A 300 -20.43 28.20 5.26
C SER A 300 -21.71 28.96 4.89
N ILE A 301 -22.87 28.49 5.34
CA ILE A 301 -24.15 29.22 5.24
C ILE A 301 -24.51 30.00 6.52
N GLU A 302 -23.63 29.99 7.53
CA GLU A 302 -23.95 30.41 8.91
C GLU A 302 -25.21 29.71 9.46
N ALA A 303 -25.25 28.37 9.41
CA ALA A 303 -26.23 27.59 10.16
C ALA A 303 -26.04 27.70 11.69
N TRP A 304 -24.87 28.19 12.11
CA TRP A 304 -24.54 28.52 13.50
C TRP A 304 -23.91 29.92 13.56
N PRO A 305 -23.99 30.62 14.71
CA PRO A 305 -23.30 31.89 14.92
C PRO A 305 -21.80 31.80 14.64
N ALA A 306 -21.27 32.78 13.90
CA ALA A 306 -19.88 32.76 13.46
C ALA A 306 -18.89 32.82 14.64
N ASP A 307 -19.25 33.47 15.75
CA ASP A 307 -18.46 33.52 16.99
C ASP A 307 -18.37 32.15 17.68
N GLU A 308 -19.48 31.41 17.79
CA GLU A 308 -19.46 30.01 18.29
C GLU A 308 -18.52 29.13 17.46
N ILE A 309 -18.56 29.25 16.13
CA ILE A 309 -17.70 28.48 15.22
C ILE A 309 -16.24 28.95 15.27
N ASN A 310 -15.97 30.25 15.40
CA ASN A 310 -14.61 30.78 15.59
C ASN A 310 -13.98 30.37 16.94
N ALA A 311 -14.80 30.00 17.94
CA ALA A 311 -14.33 29.61 19.28
C ALA A 311 -13.89 28.13 19.39
N LEU A 312 -14.20 27.29 18.39
CA LEU A 312 -13.82 25.88 18.37
C LEU A 312 -12.30 25.70 18.24
N SER A 313 -11.69 24.88 19.10
CA SER A 313 -10.31 24.42 18.91
C SER A 313 -10.20 23.32 17.86
N GLN A 314 -8.99 23.08 17.32
CA GLN A 314 -8.74 21.94 16.45
C GLN A 314 -9.14 20.60 17.10
N ASP A 315 -8.85 20.39 18.39
CA ASP A 315 -9.22 19.16 19.11
C ASP A 315 -10.75 18.95 19.12
N GLU A 316 -11.54 20.02 19.25
CA GLU A 316 -13.00 19.95 19.18
C GLU A 316 -13.49 19.63 17.77
N VAL A 317 -12.90 20.20 16.71
CA VAL A 317 -13.29 19.90 15.32
C VAL A 317 -12.87 18.48 14.91
N ASP A 318 -11.64 18.06 15.23
CA ASP A 318 -11.17 16.69 14.97
C ASP A 318 -12.03 15.66 15.72
N GLY A 319 -12.39 15.96 16.98
CA GLY A 319 -13.30 15.16 17.79
C GLY A 319 -14.74 15.15 17.29
N LEU A 320 -15.27 16.29 16.81
CA LEU A 320 -16.59 16.41 16.19
C LEU A 320 -16.69 15.52 14.95
N VAL A 321 -15.77 15.67 13.98
CA VAL A 321 -15.84 14.88 12.73
C VAL A 321 -15.58 13.39 12.96
N SER A 322 -14.89 13.04 14.05
CA SER A 322 -14.67 11.65 14.48
C SER A 322 -15.78 11.11 15.39
N THR A 323 -16.73 11.94 15.81
CA THR A 323 -17.95 11.53 16.51
C THR A 323 -18.99 11.12 15.47
N TRP A 324 -19.51 9.91 15.61
CA TRP A 324 -20.56 9.37 14.76
C TRP A 324 -21.55 8.60 15.64
N ASP A 325 -22.83 8.81 15.43
CA ASP A 325 -23.89 8.04 16.08
C ASP A 325 -24.12 6.75 15.26
N ASP A 326 -23.94 5.57 15.88
CA ASP A 326 -24.18 4.28 15.21
C ASP A 326 -25.65 4.07 14.79
N ALA A 327 -26.59 4.89 15.24
CA ALA A 327 -27.95 4.96 14.70
C ALA A 327 -28.00 5.56 13.27
N VAL A 328 -27.02 6.37 12.88
CA VAL A 328 -26.93 6.92 11.52
C VAL A 328 -26.23 5.91 10.59
N PRO A 329 -26.89 5.45 9.50
CA PRO A 329 -26.29 4.49 8.58
C PRO A 329 -24.94 4.95 8.02
N THR A 330 -23.98 4.02 7.91
CA THR A 330 -22.68 4.34 7.31
C THR A 330 -22.86 4.81 5.87
N PRO A 331 -22.31 5.99 5.49
CA PRO A 331 -22.54 6.55 4.17
C PRO A 331 -21.86 5.69 3.07
N PRO A 332 -22.49 5.58 1.88
CA PRO A 332 -22.00 4.70 0.81
C PRO A 332 -20.73 5.24 0.15
N ARG A 333 -20.14 4.41 -0.74
CA ARG A 333 -18.89 4.68 -1.46
C ARG A 333 -17.74 5.01 -0.51
N ASP A 334 -17.27 6.25 -0.50
CA ASP A 334 -16.16 6.77 0.32
C ASP A 334 -16.64 7.77 1.39
N GLY A 335 -17.96 7.97 1.54
CA GLY A 335 -18.58 8.89 2.48
C GLY A 335 -18.88 10.29 1.93
N GLN A 336 -18.25 10.69 0.82
CA GLN A 336 -18.40 12.04 0.27
C GLN A 336 -19.82 12.30 -0.27
N ILE A 337 -20.18 13.57 -0.44
CA ILE A 337 -21.28 13.97 -1.33
C ILE A 337 -20.65 14.46 -2.64
N PRO A 338 -20.90 13.81 -3.79
CA PRO A 338 -20.33 14.25 -5.06
C PRO A 338 -20.79 15.66 -5.43
N ASP A 339 -19.87 16.54 -5.78
CA ASP A 339 -20.16 17.97 -5.96
C ASP A 339 -21.31 18.27 -6.94
N TYR A 340 -21.49 17.46 -7.99
CA TYR A 340 -22.57 17.64 -8.97
C TYR A 340 -24.00 17.40 -8.41
N VAL A 341 -24.17 16.68 -7.29
CA VAL A 341 -25.50 16.55 -6.66
C VAL A 341 -25.87 17.76 -5.80
N ILE A 342 -24.94 18.70 -5.60
CA ILE A 342 -25.13 19.86 -4.72
C ILE A 342 -25.47 21.11 -5.54
N LYS A 343 -26.62 21.72 -5.25
CA LYS A 343 -26.84 23.13 -5.53
C LYS A 343 -26.29 23.95 -4.37
N PHE A 344 -25.78 25.13 -4.70
CA PHE A 344 -25.71 26.23 -3.77
C PHE A 344 -26.50 27.42 -4.34
N SER A 345 -27.39 28.00 -3.53
CA SER A 345 -28.22 29.15 -3.92
C SER A 345 -28.20 30.21 -2.82
N GLY A 346 -27.55 31.34 -3.06
CA GLY A 346 -27.43 32.43 -2.08
C GLY A 346 -26.24 33.34 -2.39
N LYS A 347 -25.94 34.28 -1.49
CA LYS A 347 -24.70 35.06 -1.52
C LYS A 347 -23.63 34.36 -0.67
N ALA A 348 -23.06 33.29 -1.22
CA ALA A 348 -21.77 32.82 -0.72
C ALA A 348 -20.71 33.85 -1.09
N TYR A 349 -20.33 34.69 -0.12
CA TYR A 349 -18.95 35.14 -0.02
C TYR A 349 -18.04 33.90 -0.10
N ALA A 350 -16.93 33.94 -0.82
CA ALA A 350 -16.48 32.74 -1.52
C ALA A 350 -16.10 31.61 -0.56
N VAL A 351 -16.57 30.40 -0.88
CA VAL A 351 -16.34 29.18 -0.08
C VAL A 351 -14.84 28.81 -0.02
N VAL A 352 -14.00 29.42 -0.85
CA VAL A 352 -12.54 29.28 -0.85
C VAL A 352 -11.85 30.62 -1.20
N GLU A 353 -12.30 31.76 -0.65
CA GLU A 353 -11.49 33.01 -0.69
C GLU A 353 -10.21 32.78 0.13
N THR A 354 -9.07 32.58 -0.55
CA THR A 354 -7.95 31.80 0.01
C THR A 354 -7.07 32.53 1.01
N GLU A 355 -6.88 33.84 0.88
CA GLU A 355 -5.86 34.58 1.64
C GLU A 355 -6.36 35.78 2.47
N THR A 356 -7.54 36.35 2.17
CA THR A 356 -8.04 37.55 2.87
C THR A 356 -9.51 37.47 3.24
N ALA A 357 -9.82 37.56 4.54
CA ALA A 357 -11.12 37.94 5.14
C ALA A 357 -12.42 37.18 4.78
N GLY A 358 -12.42 36.26 3.80
CA GLY A 358 -13.58 35.48 3.42
C GLY A 358 -14.16 34.61 4.56
N PRO A 359 -15.39 34.06 4.40
CA PRO A 359 -16.14 33.40 5.47
C PRO A 359 -15.50 32.09 5.98
N PHE A 360 -14.42 31.62 5.35
CA PHE A 360 -13.62 30.48 5.80
C PHE A 360 -12.35 30.86 6.58
N GLY A 361 -12.09 32.15 6.82
CA GLY A 361 -10.99 32.63 7.66
C GLY A 361 -11.03 32.09 9.10
N PHE A 362 -12.16 31.57 9.58
CA PHE A 362 -12.22 30.85 10.85
C PHE A 362 -11.39 29.55 10.82
N LEU A 363 -11.37 28.78 9.72
CA LEU A 363 -10.56 27.57 9.64
C LEU A 363 -9.06 27.89 9.75
N GLY A 364 -8.60 28.99 9.16
CA GLY A 364 -7.23 29.48 9.32
C GLY A 364 -6.87 29.82 10.78
N LYS A 365 -7.86 30.17 11.62
CA LYS A 365 -7.66 30.34 13.07
C LYS A 365 -7.67 28.99 13.80
N ILE A 366 -8.65 28.12 13.52
CA ILE A 366 -8.81 26.82 14.19
C ILE A 366 -7.57 25.93 14.00
N PHE A 367 -7.05 25.87 12.77
CA PHE A 367 -5.95 24.99 12.38
C PHE A 367 -4.58 25.70 12.31
N GLY A 368 -4.52 26.98 12.64
CA GLY A 368 -3.28 27.77 12.74
C GLY A 368 -2.91 28.53 11.46
N ALA A 369 -2.40 29.75 11.65
CA ALA A 369 -1.98 30.64 10.59
C ALA A 369 -0.84 30.03 9.75
N GLY A 370 -0.93 30.17 8.42
CA GLY A 370 -0.03 29.53 7.45
C GLY A 370 -0.51 28.16 6.96
N THR A 371 -1.56 27.58 7.56
CA THR A 371 -2.17 26.34 7.05
C THR A 371 -3.04 26.64 5.83
N ASN A 372 -2.81 25.97 4.71
CA ASN A 372 -3.61 26.13 3.49
C ASN A 372 -5.07 25.68 3.74
N THR A 373 -5.99 26.65 3.82
CA THR A 373 -7.42 26.42 4.15
C THR A 373 -8.10 25.44 3.21
N ALA A 374 -7.84 25.51 1.90
CA ALA A 374 -8.40 24.57 0.92
C ALA A 374 -7.97 23.12 1.19
N THR A 375 -6.71 22.91 1.60
CA THR A 375 -6.19 21.60 2.00
C THR A 375 -6.88 21.07 3.26
N VAL A 376 -7.13 21.93 4.26
CA VAL A 376 -7.87 21.57 5.48
C VAL A 376 -9.32 21.20 5.15
N VAL A 377 -10.01 22.03 4.36
CA VAL A 377 -11.38 21.77 3.87
C VAL A 377 -11.46 20.43 3.13
N ASN A 378 -10.52 20.18 2.22
CA ASN A 378 -10.45 18.92 1.47
C ASN A 378 -10.19 17.72 2.40
N ALA A 379 -9.28 17.86 3.37
CA ALA A 379 -8.97 16.79 4.32
C ALA A 379 -10.16 16.42 5.24
N LEU A 380 -11.00 17.40 5.58
CA LEU A 380 -12.27 17.22 6.28
C LEU A 380 -13.31 16.53 5.37
N LYS A 381 -13.59 17.07 4.18
CA LYS A 381 -14.56 16.52 3.21
C LYS A 381 -14.24 15.08 2.78
N THR A 382 -12.96 14.73 2.64
CA THR A 382 -12.49 13.40 2.20
C THR A 382 -12.23 12.41 3.35
N GLY A 383 -12.34 12.86 4.61
CA GLY A 383 -12.04 12.05 5.80
C GLY A 383 -10.60 11.56 5.87
N THR A 384 -9.67 12.17 5.12
CA THR A 384 -8.26 11.77 5.05
C THR A 384 -7.46 12.17 6.29
N ARG A 385 -7.99 13.10 7.11
CA ARG A 385 -7.51 13.31 8.49
C ARG A 385 -7.54 11.99 9.27
N GLY A 386 -6.58 11.80 10.17
CA GLY A 386 -6.47 10.60 11.01
C GLY A 386 -7.68 10.39 11.92
N LEU A 387 -7.67 9.30 12.69
CA LEU A 387 -8.60 9.16 13.81
C LEU A 387 -8.28 10.23 14.86
N ALA A 388 -9.30 10.90 15.40
CA ALA A 388 -9.14 11.81 16.52
C ALA A 388 -8.44 11.13 17.71
N SER A 389 -7.58 11.89 18.38
CA SER A 389 -6.99 11.46 19.65
C SER A 389 -8.07 11.33 20.73
N THR A 390 -7.79 10.57 21.80
CA THR A 390 -8.68 10.52 22.97
C THR A 390 -8.91 11.91 23.58
N LYS A 391 -7.92 12.81 23.48
CA LYS A 391 -8.01 14.21 23.89
C LYS A 391 -9.05 14.96 23.04
N ALA A 392 -8.96 14.87 21.71
CA ALA A 392 -9.89 15.49 20.77
C ALA A 392 -11.33 14.97 20.97
N LEU A 393 -11.51 13.65 21.09
CA LEU A 393 -12.81 13.05 21.40
C LEU A 393 -13.38 13.52 22.75
N GLN A 394 -12.55 13.77 23.76
CA GLN A 394 -13.01 14.31 25.04
C GLN A 394 -13.32 15.80 24.97
N ALA A 395 -12.55 16.59 24.21
CA ALA A 395 -12.82 18.00 23.97
C ALA A 395 -14.16 18.20 23.27
N ALA A 396 -14.43 17.45 22.19
CA ALA A 396 -15.71 17.42 21.49
C ALA A 396 -16.91 16.99 22.37
N LYS A 397 -16.70 16.08 23.33
CA LYS A 397 -17.73 15.69 24.30
C LYS A 397 -18.01 16.79 25.34
N ASN A 398 -16.97 17.49 25.78
CA ASN A 398 -17.07 18.55 26.79
C ASN A 398 -17.54 19.90 26.21
N SER A 399 -17.40 20.10 24.89
CA SER A 399 -17.70 21.37 24.22
C SER A 399 -19.20 21.58 23.98
N ALA A 400 -19.75 22.64 24.59
CA ALA A 400 -21.15 23.02 24.41
C ALA A 400 -21.49 23.33 22.94
N VAL A 401 -20.56 23.92 22.17
CA VAL A 401 -20.75 24.22 20.75
C VAL A 401 -20.80 22.93 19.93
N VAL A 402 -19.89 21.97 20.17
CA VAL A 402 -19.95 20.67 19.50
C VAL A 402 -21.23 19.91 19.86
N GLN A 403 -21.67 19.94 21.12
CA GLN A 403 -22.93 19.32 21.54
C GLN A 403 -24.17 20.01 20.94
N LYS A 404 -24.08 21.30 20.55
CA LYS A 404 -25.10 22.03 19.80
C LYS A 404 -25.10 21.64 18.32
N ILE A 405 -23.92 21.53 17.70
CA ILE A 405 -23.74 21.07 16.31
C ILE A 405 -24.28 19.64 16.12
N LEU A 406 -23.89 18.70 16.99
CA LEU A 406 -24.31 17.29 16.93
C LEU A 406 -25.82 17.10 17.06
N LYS A 407 -26.54 18.07 17.64
CA LYS A 407 -28.00 18.06 17.83
C LYS A 407 -28.74 18.96 16.84
N HIS A 408 -28.04 19.63 15.94
CA HIS A 408 -28.65 20.52 14.95
C HIS A 408 -29.37 19.68 13.88
N PRO A 409 -30.69 19.87 13.61
CA PRO A 409 -31.44 19.02 12.68
C PRO A 409 -30.76 18.89 11.31
N GLY A 410 -30.41 20.02 10.68
CA GLY A 410 -29.70 20.01 9.39
C GLY A 410 -28.35 19.30 9.41
N TYR A 411 -27.68 19.19 10.56
CA TYR A 411 -26.45 18.38 10.67
C TYR A 411 -26.78 16.90 10.65
N VAL A 412 -27.74 16.45 11.46
CA VAL A 412 -28.22 15.05 11.50
C VAL A 412 -28.76 14.62 10.13
N ASP A 413 -29.59 15.46 9.49
CA ASP A 413 -30.14 15.24 8.16
C ASP A 413 -29.04 15.16 7.07
N CYS A 414 -27.95 15.92 7.24
CA CYS A 414 -26.77 15.86 6.38
C CYS A 414 -25.96 14.56 6.57
N LEU A 415 -25.82 14.08 7.81
CA LEU A 415 -25.19 12.76 8.06
C LEU A 415 -26.04 11.64 7.42
N ALA A 416 -27.36 11.76 7.46
CA ALA A 416 -28.31 10.74 7.01
C ALA A 416 -28.56 10.68 5.49
N THR A 417 -28.17 11.68 4.70
CA THR A 417 -28.71 12.00 3.33
C THR A 417 -28.54 10.93 2.23
N VAL A 418 -28.00 9.75 2.51
CA VAL A 418 -27.96 8.62 1.55
C VAL A 418 -28.30 7.25 2.17
N GLY A 419 -28.45 7.20 3.51
CA GLY A 419 -28.72 5.94 4.22
C GLY A 419 -30.00 5.26 3.73
N ALA A 420 -31.06 6.04 3.53
CA ALA A 420 -32.34 5.56 2.99
C ALA A 420 -32.24 5.13 1.52
N VAL A 421 -31.60 5.95 0.66
CA VAL A 421 -31.57 5.75 -0.79
C VAL A 421 -30.93 4.42 -1.18
N THR A 422 -29.82 4.06 -0.52
CA THR A 422 -29.14 2.77 -0.75
C THR A 422 -29.80 1.58 -0.03
N ALA A 423 -30.70 1.81 0.92
CA ALA A 423 -31.37 0.77 1.71
C ALA A 423 -32.77 0.39 1.17
N GLY A 424 -33.23 1.01 0.07
CA GLY A 424 -34.55 0.74 -0.51
C GLY A 424 -35.73 1.33 0.28
N ILE A 425 -35.46 2.02 1.41
CA ILE A 425 -36.46 2.84 2.10
C ILE A 425 -36.91 3.94 1.13
N THR A 426 -38.22 4.14 1.01
CA THR A 426 -38.87 4.82 -0.12
C THR A 426 -38.19 6.12 -0.54
N ALA A 427 -37.38 6.05 -1.60
CA ALA A 427 -36.54 7.14 -2.11
C ALA A 427 -37.33 8.21 -2.89
N ARG A 428 -38.44 8.69 -2.31
CA ARG A 428 -39.21 9.85 -2.78
C ARG A 428 -38.87 11.11 -1.98
N ASP A 429 -38.78 11.00 -0.65
CA ASP A 429 -38.77 12.17 0.22
C ASP A 429 -37.35 12.69 0.54
N MET A 430 -36.32 11.84 0.47
CA MET A 430 -34.90 12.25 0.56
C MET A 430 -34.26 12.58 -0.80
N LYS A 431 -35.07 12.82 -1.85
CA LYS A 431 -34.51 13.16 -3.18
C LYS A 431 -33.78 14.50 -3.20
N ASN A 432 -34.37 15.51 -2.54
CA ASN A 432 -33.82 16.85 -2.40
C ASN A 432 -33.81 17.19 -0.90
N VAL A 433 -32.63 17.21 -0.27
CA VAL A 433 -32.50 17.68 1.12
C VAL A 433 -31.89 19.07 1.12
N LYS A 434 -32.58 20.00 1.78
CA LYS A 434 -32.21 21.41 1.82
C LYS A 434 -31.69 21.80 3.19
N PHE A 435 -30.62 22.58 3.17
CA PHE A 435 -29.99 23.16 4.34
C PHE A 435 -29.97 24.66 4.15
N ASP A 436 -30.93 25.34 4.77
CA ASP A 436 -31.07 26.79 4.75
C ASP A 436 -30.23 27.43 5.86
N GLY A 437 -29.58 28.55 5.53
CA GLY A 437 -28.81 29.37 6.47
C GLY A 437 -28.86 30.83 6.05
N LYS A 438 -28.27 31.71 6.87
CA LYS A 438 -28.38 33.17 6.75
C LYS A 438 -27.87 33.71 5.40
N TRP A 439 -26.88 33.07 4.77
CA TRP A 439 -26.28 33.53 3.51
C TRP A 439 -26.66 32.71 2.27
N GLY A 440 -27.34 31.57 2.45
CA GLY A 440 -27.79 30.75 1.33
C GLY A 440 -28.28 29.36 1.74
N THR A 441 -28.69 28.62 0.72
CA THR A 441 -29.23 27.26 0.80
C THR A 441 -28.31 26.29 0.07
N TYR A 442 -27.93 25.19 0.73
CA TYR A 442 -27.48 23.98 0.04
C TYR A 442 -28.68 23.09 -0.28
N ASP A 443 -28.72 22.53 -1.49
CA ASP A 443 -29.83 21.71 -1.99
C ASP A 443 -29.22 20.46 -2.64
N VAL A 444 -29.23 19.35 -1.89
CA VAL A 444 -28.59 18.08 -2.24
C VAL A 444 -29.59 17.16 -2.93
N ASP A 445 -29.41 17.01 -4.23
CA ASP A 445 -30.29 16.34 -5.19
C ASP A 445 -29.58 15.16 -5.85
N TRP A 446 -29.76 13.97 -5.27
CA TRP A 446 -29.12 12.73 -5.73
C TRP A 446 -29.61 12.24 -7.09
N SER A 447 -30.58 12.91 -7.73
CA SER A 447 -31.03 12.59 -9.09
C SER A 447 -30.22 13.31 -10.18
N ARG A 448 -29.45 14.34 -9.82
CA ARG A 448 -28.60 15.07 -10.78
C ARG A 448 -27.52 14.19 -11.38
N GLN A 449 -27.21 14.51 -12.63
CA GLN A 449 -26.07 13.96 -13.36
C GLN A 449 -24.93 15.01 -13.35
N PRO A 450 -23.67 14.59 -13.54
CA PRO A 450 -22.57 15.53 -13.77
C PRO A 450 -22.87 16.41 -14.98
N ASP A 451 -22.75 17.73 -14.82
CA ASP A 451 -22.82 18.67 -15.93
C ASP A 451 -21.46 18.69 -16.65
N PRO A 452 -21.38 18.30 -17.94
CA PRO A 452 -20.12 18.23 -18.68
C PRO A 452 -19.50 19.61 -18.98
N SER A 453 -20.22 20.71 -18.76
CA SER A 453 -19.66 22.07 -18.83
C SER A 453 -18.86 22.47 -17.58
N ILE A 454 -19.10 21.82 -16.43
CA ILE A 454 -18.35 22.05 -15.19
C ILE A 454 -17.03 21.25 -15.25
N LYS A 455 -16.07 21.77 -16.01
CA LYS A 455 -14.67 21.29 -15.96
C LYS A 455 -14.08 21.53 -14.55
N ALA A 456 -13.27 20.59 -14.10
CA ALA A 456 -12.42 20.80 -12.93
C ALA A 456 -11.31 21.83 -13.24
N LEU A 457 -10.95 22.64 -12.25
CA LEU A 457 -9.86 23.61 -12.37
C LEU A 457 -8.48 22.90 -12.39
N PRO A 458 -7.45 23.48 -13.06
CA PRO A 458 -6.15 22.82 -13.18
C PRO A 458 -5.48 22.55 -11.81
N PRO A 459 -4.73 21.45 -11.66
CA PRO A 459 -3.96 21.19 -10.44
C PRO A 459 -3.04 22.35 -10.07
N GLY A 460 -3.00 22.72 -8.79
CA GLY A 460 -2.19 23.87 -8.32
C GLY A 460 -2.81 25.24 -8.59
N THR A 461 -4.12 25.31 -8.84
CA THR A 461 -4.89 26.57 -8.89
C THR A 461 -5.87 26.73 -7.73
N ASN A 462 -5.81 25.88 -6.68
CA ASN A 462 -6.74 25.82 -5.54
C ASN A 462 -6.83 27.10 -4.67
N ASP A 463 -6.03 28.08 -5.03
CA ASP A 463 -5.79 29.38 -4.43
C ASP A 463 -6.15 30.55 -5.37
N LYS A 464 -6.61 30.26 -6.59
CA LYS A 464 -6.85 31.22 -7.67
C LYS A 464 -8.29 31.17 -8.15
N GLN A 465 -8.88 32.34 -8.37
CA GLN A 465 -10.23 32.48 -8.87
C GLN A 465 -10.22 33.46 -10.06
N ILE A 466 -10.85 33.07 -11.17
CA ILE A 466 -11.24 34.02 -12.21
C ILE A 466 -12.54 34.66 -11.76
N SER A 467 -12.58 35.98 -11.73
CA SER A 467 -13.77 36.79 -11.49
C SER A 467 -14.07 37.65 -12.73
N LEU A 468 -15.29 37.54 -13.23
CA LEU A 468 -15.82 38.27 -14.39
C LEU A 468 -17.02 39.11 -13.94
N TYR A 469 -16.80 40.39 -13.70
CA TYR A 469 -17.87 41.35 -13.44
C TYR A 469 -18.34 42.01 -14.75
N MET A 470 -19.65 42.15 -14.91
CA MET A 470 -20.30 42.71 -16.09
C MET A 470 -21.48 43.61 -15.70
N ALA A 471 -21.63 44.77 -16.33
CA ALA A 471 -22.75 45.69 -16.09
C ALA A 471 -23.26 46.38 -17.37
N VAL A 472 -24.45 46.95 -17.26
CA VAL A 472 -25.25 47.61 -18.31
C VAL A 472 -25.30 49.12 -18.03
N ASP A 473 -25.37 49.97 -19.05
CA ASP A 473 -25.53 51.43 -18.94
C ASP A 473 -24.45 52.16 -18.10
N THR A 474 -23.26 51.58 -17.90
CA THR A 474 -22.23 51.96 -16.88
C THR A 474 -22.70 51.90 -15.41
N ASP A 475 -23.94 51.50 -15.16
CA ASP A 475 -24.53 51.47 -13.83
C ASP A 475 -24.00 50.26 -13.04
N SER A 476 -22.96 50.52 -12.25
CA SER A 476 -22.33 49.48 -11.44
C SER A 476 -23.24 48.87 -10.37
N SER A 477 -24.37 49.51 -10.05
CA SER A 477 -25.39 48.96 -9.14
C SER A 477 -26.24 47.85 -9.80
N ARG A 478 -26.26 47.80 -11.15
CA ARG A 478 -26.96 46.78 -11.96
C ARG A 478 -26.02 45.70 -12.52
N GLY A 479 -24.76 45.67 -12.05
CA GLY A 479 -23.79 44.66 -12.46
C GLY A 479 -23.94 43.32 -11.76
N THR A 480 -23.31 42.30 -12.34
CA THR A 480 -23.21 40.94 -11.82
C THR A 480 -21.78 40.43 -11.88
N THR A 481 -21.38 39.63 -10.89
CA THR A 481 -20.07 38.94 -10.88
C THR A 481 -20.27 37.46 -11.16
N TYR A 482 -19.51 36.91 -12.09
CA TYR A 482 -19.37 35.48 -12.36
C TYR A 482 -18.02 34.98 -11.85
N GLU A 483 -17.98 33.81 -11.20
CA GLU A 483 -16.79 33.33 -10.50
C GLU A 483 -16.51 31.83 -10.74
N THR A 484 -15.23 31.48 -10.91
CA THR A 484 -14.81 30.07 -10.89
C THR A 484 -14.72 29.56 -9.45
N TYR A 485 -14.95 28.25 -9.25
CA TYR A 485 -14.82 27.61 -7.94
C TYR A 485 -14.13 26.24 -8.05
N HIS A 486 -13.36 25.85 -7.04
CA HIS A 486 -12.68 24.54 -6.98
C HIS A 486 -13.62 23.37 -6.71
N ASP A 487 -14.76 23.62 -6.06
CA ASP A 487 -15.86 22.66 -6.00
C ASP A 487 -16.55 22.53 -7.37
N GLY A 488 -17.21 21.41 -7.60
CA GLY A 488 -18.10 21.19 -8.75
C GLY A 488 -19.56 21.59 -8.50
N TYR A 489 -19.86 22.43 -7.50
CA TYR A 489 -21.26 22.73 -7.13
C TYR A 489 -21.98 23.53 -8.21
N VAL A 490 -23.27 23.22 -8.38
CA VAL A 490 -24.20 23.99 -9.21
C VAL A 490 -24.52 25.30 -8.49
N ARG A 491 -23.81 26.37 -8.87
CA ARG A 491 -23.91 27.70 -8.28
C ARG A 491 -24.57 28.67 -9.25
N VAL A 492 -25.45 29.53 -8.74
CA VAL A 492 -25.93 30.70 -9.50
C VAL A 492 -24.74 31.63 -9.73
N LEU A 493 -24.61 32.19 -10.94
CA LEU A 493 -23.45 33.00 -11.39
C LEU A 493 -22.09 32.26 -11.40
N ARG A 494 -22.08 30.94 -11.58
CA ARG A 494 -20.82 30.21 -11.82
C ARG A 494 -20.19 30.61 -13.15
N LEU A 495 -18.89 30.91 -13.12
CA LEU A 495 -18.01 30.95 -14.29
C LEU A 495 -17.53 29.51 -14.57
N TYR A 496 -17.82 28.99 -15.76
CA TYR A 496 -17.38 27.67 -16.18
C TYR A 496 -15.99 27.78 -16.83
N TYR A 497 -15.01 27.15 -16.21
CA TYR A 497 -13.62 27.17 -16.67
C TYR A 497 -13.48 26.50 -18.03
N GLU A 498 -12.88 27.21 -18.99
CA GLU A 498 -12.65 26.76 -20.37
C GLU A 498 -13.88 26.16 -21.08
N ALA A 499 -15.08 26.58 -20.68
CA ALA A 499 -16.34 26.25 -21.36
C ALA A 499 -17.01 27.54 -21.80
N CYS A 500 -17.70 27.50 -22.94
CA CYS A 500 -18.44 28.66 -23.41
C CYS A 500 -19.69 28.88 -22.56
N GLN A 501 -19.98 30.13 -22.21
CA GLN A 501 -21.21 30.53 -21.53
C GLN A 501 -21.95 31.60 -22.33
N ASN A 502 -23.20 31.30 -22.67
CA ASN A 502 -24.12 32.25 -23.27
C ASN A 502 -24.66 33.18 -22.17
N MET A 503 -24.75 34.47 -22.46
CA MET A 503 -25.23 35.45 -21.51
C MET A 503 -26.71 35.26 -21.20
N GLY A 504 -27.09 35.53 -19.94
CA GLY A 504 -28.49 35.65 -19.57
C GLY A 504 -29.15 36.81 -20.31
N TRP A 505 -30.45 36.69 -20.58
CA TRP A 505 -31.25 37.64 -21.36
C TRP A 505 -31.18 39.11 -20.90
N ALA A 506 -30.77 39.37 -19.66
CA ALA A 506 -30.61 40.72 -19.10
C ALA A 506 -29.28 41.40 -19.48
N TYR A 507 -28.26 40.62 -19.89
CA TYR A 507 -26.91 41.09 -20.23
C TYR A 507 -26.54 40.85 -21.70
N LYS A 508 -27.21 39.90 -22.37
CA LYS A 508 -27.01 39.60 -23.79
C LYS A 508 -27.30 40.85 -24.62
N ASN A 509 -26.27 41.31 -25.35
CA ASN A 509 -26.30 42.52 -26.17
C ASN A 509 -26.67 43.80 -25.39
N SER A 510 -26.20 43.90 -24.14
CA SER A 510 -26.36 45.09 -23.28
C SER A 510 -25.19 45.35 -22.34
N VAL A 511 -24.10 44.57 -22.41
CA VAL A 511 -22.91 44.81 -21.57
C VAL A 511 -22.13 46.01 -22.10
N THR A 512 -21.95 47.01 -21.23
CA THR A 512 -21.14 48.21 -21.48
C THR A 512 -19.90 48.29 -20.58
N HIS A 513 -19.91 47.67 -19.40
CA HIS A 513 -18.80 47.68 -18.42
C HIS A 513 -18.37 46.24 -18.13
N LEU A 514 -17.06 45.96 -18.25
CA LEU A 514 -16.44 44.68 -17.90
C LEU A 514 -15.30 44.85 -16.87
N ASN A 515 -15.08 43.82 -16.06
CA ASN A 515 -13.88 43.67 -15.25
C ASN A 515 -13.52 42.18 -15.11
N VAL A 516 -12.31 41.81 -15.53
CA VAL A 516 -11.77 40.46 -15.46
C VAL A 516 -10.58 40.46 -14.51
N GLN A 517 -10.60 39.59 -13.50
CA GLN A 517 -9.56 39.45 -12.50
C GLN A 517 -9.17 37.99 -12.32
N GLY A 518 -7.89 37.73 -12.04
CA GLY A 518 -7.36 36.38 -11.78
C GLY A 518 -7.25 35.47 -13.00
N GLY A 519 -7.34 36.00 -14.24
CA GLY A 519 -7.29 35.22 -15.47
C GLY A 519 -7.55 36.03 -16.73
N CYS A 520 -7.84 35.34 -17.84
CA CYS A 520 -8.21 35.91 -19.13
C CYS A 520 -9.61 35.45 -19.56
N CYS A 521 -10.40 36.36 -20.13
CA CYS A 521 -11.67 36.06 -20.78
C CYS A 521 -11.71 36.56 -22.23
N THR A 522 -12.34 35.78 -23.11
CA THR A 522 -12.65 36.14 -24.50
C THR A 522 -14.16 36.30 -24.66
N PHE A 523 -14.56 37.31 -25.42
CA PHE A 523 -15.94 37.74 -25.62
C PHE A 523 -16.34 37.67 -27.10
N TYR A 524 -17.60 37.34 -27.36
CA TYR A 524 -18.14 36.95 -28.67
C TYR A 524 -19.51 37.59 -28.89
N ASP A 525 -19.83 37.96 -30.13
CA ASP A 525 -21.10 38.65 -30.44
C ASP A 525 -22.30 37.70 -30.65
N LEU A 526 -22.02 36.42 -30.87
CA LEU A 526 -23.02 35.36 -30.98
C LEU A 526 -22.98 34.38 -29.80
N ASP A 527 -23.99 33.53 -29.71
CA ASP A 527 -24.02 32.41 -28.77
C ASP A 527 -22.97 31.36 -29.14
N ASN A 528 -22.60 30.54 -28.15
CA ASN A 528 -21.71 29.39 -28.27
C ASN A 528 -20.29 29.77 -28.75
N CYS A 529 -19.85 30.99 -28.40
CA CYS A 529 -18.51 31.52 -28.64
C CYS A 529 -18.14 31.57 -30.12
N GLN A 530 -19.09 32.07 -30.93
CA GLN A 530 -18.90 32.31 -32.36
C GLN A 530 -18.63 33.80 -32.61
N ASN A 531 -17.74 34.08 -33.57
CA ASN A 531 -17.29 35.42 -33.97
C ASN A 531 -16.74 36.27 -32.79
N LYS A 532 -15.44 36.12 -32.58
CA LYS A 532 -14.68 36.74 -31.48
C LYS A 532 -14.60 38.27 -31.62
N LEU A 533 -15.04 38.97 -30.59
CA LEU A 533 -14.91 40.44 -30.46
C LEU A 533 -13.52 40.83 -29.94
N PHE A 534 -13.16 40.38 -28.73
CA PHE A 534 -11.87 40.68 -28.08
C PHE A 534 -11.56 39.70 -26.94
N SER A 535 -10.33 39.78 -26.43
CA SER A 535 -9.90 39.12 -25.18
C SER A 535 -9.38 40.17 -24.20
N MET A 536 -9.53 39.95 -22.89
CA MET A 536 -8.93 40.80 -21.86
C MET A 536 -8.46 39.96 -20.67
N THR A 537 -7.34 40.37 -20.08
CA THR A 537 -6.65 39.70 -18.97
C THR A 537 -6.46 40.70 -17.85
N ASN A 538 -6.82 40.35 -16.61
CA ASN A 538 -6.55 41.14 -15.40
C ASN A 538 -6.81 42.67 -15.57
N ARG A 539 -7.95 43.04 -16.16
CA ARG A 539 -8.28 44.40 -16.61
C ARG A 539 -9.74 44.74 -16.29
N GLN A 540 -9.97 45.99 -15.91
CA GLN A 540 -11.27 46.65 -15.95
C GLN A 540 -11.40 47.53 -17.21
N ASP A 541 -12.60 47.59 -17.78
CA ASP A 541 -13.02 48.64 -18.70
C ASP A 541 -14.42 49.14 -18.32
N GLY A 542 -14.49 50.39 -17.86
CA GLY A 542 -15.73 51.00 -17.36
C GLY A 542 -16.73 51.39 -18.45
N GLN A 543 -16.30 51.46 -19.71
CA GLN A 543 -17.19 51.72 -20.85
C GLN A 543 -16.53 51.22 -22.15
N LEU A 544 -17.01 50.07 -22.63
CA LEU A 544 -16.65 49.48 -23.92
C LEU A 544 -16.88 50.48 -25.06
N ARG A 545 -16.10 50.35 -26.14
CA ARG A 545 -16.06 51.33 -27.23
C ARG A 545 -16.15 50.67 -28.59
N GLY A 546 -16.72 51.39 -29.56
CA GLY A 546 -16.86 50.90 -30.93
C GLY A 546 -17.81 49.69 -31.01
N PRO A 547 -17.62 48.77 -31.96
CA PRO A 547 -18.56 47.69 -32.27
C PRO A 547 -18.65 46.60 -31.20
N SER A 548 -17.89 46.69 -30.10
CA SER A 548 -17.93 45.74 -29.00
C SER A 548 -18.87 46.15 -27.85
N ASN A 549 -19.32 47.41 -27.83
CA ASN A 549 -20.31 47.88 -26.86
C ASN A 549 -21.71 47.36 -27.23
N ASP A 550 -22.46 46.85 -26.25
CA ASP A 550 -23.79 46.24 -26.44
C ASP A 550 -23.83 45.09 -27.46
N ALA A 551 -22.69 44.51 -27.81
CA ALA A 551 -22.58 43.47 -28.83
C ALA A 551 -22.43 42.05 -28.25
N ILE A 552 -22.10 41.90 -26.97
CA ILE A 552 -21.65 40.61 -26.43
C ILE A 552 -22.83 39.67 -26.14
N SER A 553 -22.79 38.46 -26.70
CA SER A 553 -23.74 37.37 -26.43
C SER A 553 -23.15 36.19 -25.66
N SER A 554 -21.84 35.93 -25.76
CA SER A 554 -21.21 34.83 -25.00
C SER A 554 -19.75 35.12 -24.62
N PHE A 555 -19.23 34.34 -23.67
CA PHE A 555 -17.88 34.47 -23.14
C PHE A 555 -17.25 33.12 -22.78
N TRP A 556 -15.92 33.08 -22.71
CA TRP A 556 -15.10 31.92 -22.38
C TRP A 556 -13.87 32.40 -21.59
N CYS A 557 -13.49 31.71 -20.50
CA CYS A 557 -12.39 32.17 -19.63
C CYS A 557 -11.44 31.04 -19.19
N THR A 558 -10.17 31.38 -18.97
CA THR A 558 -9.08 30.48 -18.54
C THR A 558 -8.07 31.21 -17.64
N PHE A 559 -7.21 30.45 -16.95
CA PHE A 559 -6.08 30.98 -16.18
C PHE A 559 -4.87 31.33 -17.07
N ASP A 560 -4.84 30.90 -18.33
CA ASP A 560 -3.81 31.34 -19.28
C ASP A 560 -3.98 32.84 -19.63
N GLU A 561 -2.94 33.64 -19.37
CA GLU A 561 -2.97 35.10 -19.52
C GLU A 561 -3.16 35.60 -20.97
N LYS A 562 -3.08 34.71 -21.96
CA LYS A 562 -3.26 35.01 -23.39
C LYS A 562 -4.60 34.49 -23.93
N CYS A 563 -5.46 33.92 -23.07
CA CYS A 563 -6.67 33.20 -23.47
C CYS A 563 -6.39 32.03 -24.44
N ALA A 564 -5.26 31.32 -24.29
CA ALA A 564 -4.95 30.15 -25.10
C ALA A 564 -6.04 29.07 -24.94
N GLY A 565 -6.56 28.55 -26.06
CA GLY A 565 -7.65 27.57 -26.08
C GLY A 565 -9.07 28.16 -26.22
N ALA A 566 -9.20 29.49 -26.32
CA ALA A 566 -10.46 30.13 -26.68
C ALA A 566 -10.96 29.69 -28.07
N PRO A 567 -12.26 29.37 -28.25
CA PRO A 567 -12.89 29.05 -29.53
C PRO A 567 -12.70 30.08 -30.66
#